data_AF-A0A1J8QY53-F1
#
_entry.id   AF-A0A1J8QY53-F1
#
_cell.length_a   1.000
_cell.length_b   1.000
_cell.length_c   1.000
_cell.angle_alpha   90.00
_cell.angle_beta   90.00
_cell.angle_gamma   90.00
#
_symmetry.space_group_name_H-M   'P 1'
#
loop_
_entity.id
_entity.type
_entity.pdbx_description
1 polymer ?
#
loop_
_entity_poly.entity_id
_entity_poly.type
_entity_poly.pdbx_seq_one_letter_code
_entity_poly.pdbx_strand_id
1 'polypeptide(L)'
;MFVRSSAIRWILETSTNPEVVAAAAAMVPLVQWSPKVDISAAYSRLFDTFMLCHHKSEPYVQAMAHLWTQPVNISPHLIEPPISSDARGRLIRNEFTSGCDAWVQFTVTEEEGARQKHKADIYTALRTMGVYGRSGRLSLPDDESLICHGDLRWCHPDGLSPSRAEFDRLVDYLADKVDATECDDLLTLNAMHTLGSPVKRGSYIKVLIRCLGPTRPSRARHVALRAIVDAREELASITSGSMPQGVDAGLLDELSHALLAAVIPNRTQSTSSRHILVYDICYFRLLFALAANDEWRQRLSRHGHVKWCISLVGLLQVSGHNFYIAGIFSRIYPSSRGLSISPRQERWRTLMSTAWKAFDAMEGQDSYGCIDALPALVEATRHSFQDWDNGFPSWELGNLQLVAGSVQRVLVRLRTAVGQADEGLVNAGLPAVQGLYDDLCRMIGYLKGNA
;
A
#
# COMPACT_ATOMS: atom_id res chain seq x y z
N MET A 1 -29.21 25.99 -6.27
CA MET A 1 -28.83 24.68 -6.87
C MET A 1 -29.70 23.51 -6.39
N PHE A 2 -30.22 23.49 -5.16
CA PHE A 2 -30.97 22.35 -4.58
C PHE A 2 -32.19 21.83 -5.38
N VAL A 3 -32.85 22.68 -6.18
CA VAL A 3 -34.01 22.25 -6.98
C VAL A 3 -33.62 21.18 -8.01
N ARG A 4 -32.40 21.23 -8.56
CA ARG A 4 -31.93 20.27 -9.57
C ARG A 4 -31.67 18.89 -8.97
N SER A 5 -31.04 18.81 -7.79
CA SER A 5 -30.81 17.54 -7.10
C SER A 5 -32.12 16.85 -6.71
N SER A 6 -33.15 17.61 -6.32
CA SER A 6 -34.47 17.05 -6.00
C SER A 6 -35.18 16.44 -7.22
N ALA A 7 -35.08 17.08 -8.39
CA ALA A 7 -35.66 16.55 -9.62
C ALA A 7 -34.95 15.26 -10.08
N ILE A 8 -33.61 15.25 -10.09
CA ILE A 8 -32.82 14.05 -10.43
C ILE A 8 -33.14 12.90 -9.48
N ARG A 9 -33.16 13.18 -8.17
CA ARG A 9 -33.56 12.22 -7.14
C ARG A 9 -34.94 11.63 -7.45
N TRP A 10 -35.94 12.48 -7.68
CA TRP A 10 -37.30 12.04 -7.95
C TRP A 10 -37.37 11.12 -9.19
N ILE A 11 -36.64 11.47 -10.27
CA ILE A 11 -36.55 10.63 -11.46
C ILE A 11 -35.92 9.27 -11.13
N LEU A 12 -34.81 9.26 -10.38
CA LEU A 12 -34.13 8.02 -9.98
C LEU A 12 -34.98 7.17 -9.02
N GLU A 13 -35.84 7.75 -8.19
CA GLU A 13 -36.70 6.99 -7.28
C GLU A 13 -37.92 6.39 -7.98
N THR A 14 -38.48 7.12 -8.96
CA THR A 14 -39.80 6.81 -9.54
C THR A 14 -39.76 6.15 -10.91
N SER A 15 -38.73 6.41 -11.71
CA SER A 15 -38.64 5.87 -13.07
C SER A 15 -38.21 4.41 -13.08
N THR A 16 -38.90 3.59 -13.87
CA THR A 16 -38.51 2.23 -14.23
C THR A 16 -37.91 2.14 -15.63
N ASN A 17 -37.92 3.23 -16.41
CA ASN A 17 -37.38 3.23 -17.77
C ASN A 17 -35.85 3.40 -17.71
N PRO A 18 -35.07 2.41 -18.19
CA PRO A 18 -33.60 2.44 -18.08
C PRO A 18 -32.95 3.61 -18.83
N GLU A 19 -33.53 4.09 -19.93
CA GLU A 19 -33.00 5.24 -20.67
C GLU A 19 -33.17 6.55 -19.88
N VAL A 20 -34.31 6.69 -19.22
CA VAL A 20 -34.59 7.83 -18.33
C VAL A 20 -33.69 7.79 -17.10
N VAL A 21 -33.48 6.60 -16.51
CA VAL A 21 -32.54 6.42 -15.40
C VAL A 21 -31.11 6.70 -15.84
N ALA A 22 -30.68 6.27 -17.03
CA ALA A 22 -29.36 6.58 -17.57
C ALA A 22 -29.14 8.08 -17.75
N ALA A 23 -30.13 8.80 -18.30
CA ALA A 23 -30.06 10.24 -18.45
C ALA A 23 -29.96 10.96 -17.10
N ALA A 24 -30.76 10.52 -16.11
CA ALA A 24 -30.67 11.05 -14.75
C ALA A 24 -29.33 10.72 -14.07
N ALA A 25 -28.79 9.51 -14.28
CA ALA A 25 -27.49 9.08 -13.77
C ALA A 25 -26.36 9.99 -14.30
N ALA A 26 -26.36 10.30 -15.60
CA ALA A 26 -25.38 11.22 -16.20
C ALA A 26 -25.43 12.64 -15.62
N MET A 27 -26.55 13.05 -15.00
CA MET A 27 -26.68 14.35 -14.34
C MET A 27 -26.23 14.35 -12.88
N VAL A 28 -26.06 13.18 -12.24
CA VAL A 28 -25.70 13.07 -10.82
C VAL A 28 -24.38 13.79 -10.49
N PRO A 29 -23.30 13.66 -11.28
CA PRO A 29 -22.05 14.37 -11.02
C PRO A 29 -22.13 15.89 -11.22
N LEU A 30 -23.16 16.38 -11.92
CA LEU A 30 -23.29 17.79 -12.29
C LEU A 30 -24.04 18.63 -11.23
N VAL A 31 -24.46 18.01 -10.12
CA VAL A 31 -25.23 18.67 -9.07
C VAL A 31 -24.63 18.44 -7.69
N GLN A 32 -24.72 19.46 -6.85
CA GLN A 32 -24.41 19.33 -5.43
C GLN A 32 -25.58 18.69 -4.69
N TRP A 33 -25.27 17.71 -3.85
CA TRP A 33 -26.26 16.99 -3.05
C TRP A 33 -26.30 17.54 -1.62
N SER A 34 -27.50 17.64 -1.04
CA SER A 34 -27.65 18.13 0.32
C SER A 34 -27.25 17.03 1.33
N PRO A 35 -26.50 17.35 2.39
CA PRO A 35 -26.01 16.34 3.34
C PRO A 35 -27.11 15.57 4.09
N LYS A 36 -28.33 16.10 4.14
CA LYS A 36 -29.45 15.53 4.89
C LYS A 36 -30.35 14.64 4.05
N VAL A 37 -30.02 14.48 2.76
CA VAL A 37 -30.85 13.71 1.82
C VAL A 37 -30.48 12.25 1.93
N ASP A 38 -31.45 11.43 2.30
CA ASP A 38 -31.40 9.99 2.10
C ASP A 38 -31.61 9.68 0.61
N ILE A 39 -30.60 9.10 -0.02
CA ILE A 39 -30.61 8.73 -1.43
C ILE A 39 -30.62 7.21 -1.62
N SER A 40 -30.90 6.43 -0.56
CA SER A 40 -30.84 4.97 -0.60
C SER A 40 -31.74 4.39 -1.70
N ALA A 41 -32.96 4.92 -1.86
CA ALA A 41 -33.89 4.48 -2.91
C ALA A 41 -33.38 4.81 -4.32
N ALA A 42 -32.83 6.01 -4.53
CA ALA A 42 -32.21 6.40 -5.80
C ALA A 42 -30.99 5.53 -6.12
N TYR A 43 -30.16 5.24 -5.12
CA TYR A 43 -29.00 4.36 -5.25
C TYR A 43 -29.42 2.92 -5.60
N SER A 44 -30.41 2.36 -4.89
CA SER A 44 -30.98 1.05 -5.22
C SER A 44 -31.43 0.99 -6.68
N ARG A 45 -32.12 2.04 -7.18
CA ARG A 45 -32.53 2.08 -8.59
C ARG A 45 -31.36 2.07 -9.55
N LEU A 46 -30.33 2.89 -9.28
CA LEU A 46 -29.12 2.92 -10.10
C LEU A 46 -28.47 1.53 -10.16
N PHE A 47 -28.36 0.85 -9.01
CA PHE A 47 -27.81 -0.48 -8.91
C PHE A 47 -28.65 -1.53 -9.66
N ASP A 48 -29.96 -1.56 -9.44
CA ASP A 48 -30.87 -2.50 -10.12
C ASP A 48 -30.82 -2.31 -11.63
N THR A 49 -30.82 -1.06 -12.10
CA THR A 49 -30.75 -0.74 -13.52
C THR A 49 -29.39 -1.12 -14.11
N PHE A 50 -28.30 -0.90 -13.37
CA PHE A 50 -26.96 -1.37 -13.74
C PHE A 50 -26.93 -2.89 -13.91
N MET A 51 -27.53 -3.65 -12.98
CA MET A 51 -27.58 -5.11 -13.05
C MET A 51 -28.37 -5.63 -14.26
N LEU A 52 -29.40 -4.89 -14.70
CA LEU A 52 -30.18 -5.21 -15.89
C LEU A 52 -29.47 -4.81 -17.19
N CYS A 53 -28.61 -3.79 -17.17
CA CYS A 53 -28.01 -3.18 -18.36
C CYS A 53 -26.53 -3.56 -18.54
N HIS A 54 -26.25 -4.82 -18.90
CA HIS A 54 -24.87 -5.33 -19.06
C HIS A 54 -23.96 -4.54 -20.03
N HIS A 55 -24.51 -3.75 -20.96
CA HIS A 55 -23.74 -3.06 -22.02
C HIS A 55 -23.60 -1.53 -21.85
N LYS A 56 -24.27 -0.91 -20.87
CA LYS A 56 -24.28 0.56 -20.69
C LYS A 56 -24.01 0.95 -19.23
N SER A 57 -23.02 0.31 -18.61
CA SER A 57 -22.78 0.37 -17.17
C SER A 57 -22.12 1.66 -16.67
N GLU A 58 -21.35 2.36 -17.51
CA GLU A 58 -20.46 3.44 -17.05
C GLU A 58 -21.17 4.63 -16.38
N PRO A 59 -22.26 5.20 -16.95
CA PRO A 59 -22.95 6.33 -16.33
C PRO A 59 -23.54 5.99 -14.96
N TYR A 60 -24.01 4.75 -14.77
CA TYR A 60 -24.54 4.30 -13.48
C TYR A 60 -23.43 4.17 -12.44
N VAL A 61 -22.29 3.60 -12.83
CA VAL A 61 -21.12 3.47 -11.95
C VAL A 61 -20.58 4.84 -11.55
N GLN A 62 -20.48 5.79 -12.49
CA GLN A 62 -20.08 7.17 -12.20
C GLN A 62 -21.05 7.87 -11.26
N ALA A 63 -22.35 7.73 -11.50
CA ALA A 63 -23.38 8.29 -10.62
C ALA A 63 -23.26 7.71 -9.20
N MET A 64 -23.17 6.39 -9.07
CA MET A 64 -22.99 5.74 -7.78
C MET A 64 -21.72 6.20 -7.08
N ALA A 65 -20.58 6.25 -7.78
CA ALA A 65 -19.32 6.69 -7.20
C ALA A 65 -19.36 8.15 -6.74
N HIS A 66 -19.95 9.04 -7.54
CA HIS A 66 -20.12 10.42 -7.16
C HIS A 66 -21.01 10.56 -5.92
N LEU A 67 -22.10 9.79 -5.81
CA LEU A 67 -22.94 9.81 -4.60
C LEU A 67 -22.15 9.39 -3.35
N TRP A 68 -21.20 8.47 -3.47
CA TRP A 68 -20.34 8.03 -2.36
C TRP A 68 -19.31 9.08 -1.93
N THR A 69 -18.98 10.07 -2.77
CA THR A 69 -18.12 11.19 -2.37
C THR A 69 -18.86 12.32 -1.68
N GLN A 70 -20.18 12.37 -1.83
CA GLN A 70 -21.03 13.39 -1.23
C GLN A 70 -21.39 13.05 0.22
N PRO A 71 -21.70 14.04 1.06
CA PRO A 71 -22.08 13.83 2.46
C PRO A 71 -23.54 13.36 2.62
N VAL A 72 -23.99 12.43 1.77
CA VAL A 72 -25.38 11.94 1.69
C VAL A 72 -25.55 10.65 2.49
N ASN A 73 -26.79 10.32 2.87
CA ASN A 73 -27.07 9.06 3.55
C ASN A 73 -27.38 7.95 2.53
N ILE A 74 -26.56 6.90 2.54
CA ILE A 74 -26.73 5.69 1.73
C ILE A 74 -26.78 4.50 2.69
N SER A 75 -27.79 3.65 2.57
CA SER A 75 -27.89 2.43 3.37
C SER A 75 -26.63 1.55 3.20
N PRO A 76 -25.96 1.15 4.30
CA PRO A 76 -24.72 0.37 4.25
C PRO A 76 -24.92 -1.06 3.73
N HIS A 77 -26.17 -1.52 3.59
CA HIS A 77 -26.51 -2.84 3.08
C HIS A 77 -26.57 -2.91 1.55
N LEU A 78 -26.43 -1.78 0.86
CA LEU A 78 -26.43 -1.74 -0.59
C LEU A 78 -25.10 -2.32 -1.09
N ILE A 79 -25.21 -3.50 -1.71
CA ILE A 79 -24.08 -4.28 -2.22
C ILE A 79 -23.30 -3.43 -3.21
N GLU A 80 -21.97 -3.39 -3.06
CA GLU A 80 -21.08 -2.63 -3.92
C GLU A 80 -21.10 -3.23 -5.35
N PRO A 81 -21.35 -2.43 -6.40
CA PRO A 81 -21.48 -2.94 -7.75
C PRO A 81 -20.14 -3.50 -8.25
N PRO A 82 -20.15 -4.66 -8.93
CA PRO A 82 -18.94 -5.20 -9.51
C PRO A 82 -18.46 -4.30 -10.64
N ILE A 83 -17.17 -4.00 -10.66
CA ILE A 83 -16.54 -3.19 -11.73
C ILE A 83 -15.44 -4.02 -12.37
N SER A 84 -15.48 -4.14 -13.69
CA SER A 84 -14.40 -4.81 -14.43
C SER A 84 -13.10 -4.01 -14.33
N SER A 85 -11.95 -4.69 -14.32
CA SER A 85 -10.64 -4.04 -14.23
C SER A 85 -10.43 -2.97 -15.31
N ASP A 86 -10.89 -3.25 -16.53
CA ASP A 86 -10.76 -2.32 -17.67
C ASP A 86 -11.62 -1.06 -17.49
N ALA A 87 -12.86 -1.22 -17.02
CA ALA A 87 -13.74 -0.08 -16.74
C ALA A 87 -13.19 0.76 -15.58
N ARG A 88 -12.69 0.11 -14.53
CA ARG A 88 -12.06 0.77 -13.38
C ARG A 88 -10.90 1.67 -13.80
N GLY A 89 -9.96 1.15 -14.59
CA GLY A 89 -8.81 1.93 -15.07
C GLY A 89 -9.24 3.17 -15.87
N ARG A 90 -10.22 3.03 -16.77
CA ARG A 90 -10.77 4.17 -17.53
C ARG A 90 -11.44 5.20 -16.63
N LEU A 91 -12.25 4.76 -15.67
CA LEU A 91 -12.94 5.64 -14.73
C LEU A 91 -11.96 6.43 -13.87
N ILE A 92 -10.94 5.77 -13.29
CA ILE A 92 -9.88 6.43 -12.53
C ILE A 92 -9.16 7.47 -13.39
N ARG A 93 -8.83 7.14 -14.65
CA ARG A 93 -8.20 8.08 -15.59
C ARG A 93 -9.08 9.30 -15.88
N ASN A 94 -10.38 9.10 -16.07
CA ASN A 94 -11.32 10.19 -16.36
C ASN A 94 -11.42 11.16 -15.18
N GLU A 95 -11.48 10.65 -13.95
CA GLU A 95 -11.47 11.49 -12.75
C GLU A 95 -10.13 12.20 -12.58
N PHE A 96 -8.99 11.52 -12.79
CA PHE A 96 -7.68 12.15 -12.73
C PHE A 96 -7.56 13.32 -13.73
N THR A 97 -8.03 13.12 -14.95
CA THR A 97 -8.05 14.15 -15.99
C THR A 97 -8.94 15.33 -15.57
N SER A 98 -10.13 15.03 -15.04
CA SER A 98 -11.06 16.06 -14.54
C SER A 98 -10.46 16.89 -13.40
N GLY A 99 -9.73 16.24 -12.47
CA GLY A 99 -9.00 16.92 -11.41
C GLY A 99 -7.87 17.79 -11.93
N CYS A 100 -7.12 17.32 -12.93
CA CYS A 100 -6.08 18.10 -13.60
C CYS A 100 -6.64 19.34 -14.31
N ASP A 101 -7.75 19.19 -15.03
CA ASP A 101 -8.40 20.29 -15.74
C ASP A 101 -8.92 21.34 -14.75
N ALA A 102 -9.54 20.90 -13.65
CA ALA A 102 -9.98 21.78 -12.58
C ALA A 102 -8.80 22.53 -11.91
N TRP A 103 -7.66 21.87 -11.73
CA TRP A 103 -6.44 22.52 -11.24
C TRP A 103 -5.91 23.60 -12.19
N VAL A 104 -5.86 23.33 -13.49
CA VAL A 104 -5.46 24.34 -14.48
C VAL A 104 -6.35 25.57 -14.37
N GLN A 105 -7.68 25.38 -14.32
CA GLN A 105 -8.63 26.49 -14.14
C GLN A 105 -8.43 27.21 -12.80
N PHE A 106 -8.17 26.49 -11.71
CA PHE A 106 -7.90 27.08 -10.40
C PHE A 106 -6.69 28.04 -10.42
N THR A 107 -5.62 27.69 -11.14
CA THR A 107 -4.38 28.49 -11.16
C THR A 107 -4.49 29.77 -12.00
N VAL A 108 -5.31 29.79 -13.04
CA VAL A 108 -5.49 30.96 -13.92
C VAL A 108 -6.63 31.88 -13.48
N THR A 109 -7.53 31.39 -12.63
CA THR A 109 -8.71 32.14 -12.21
C THR A 109 -8.38 33.09 -11.05
N GLU A 110 -8.68 34.38 -11.21
CA GLU A 110 -8.51 35.39 -10.13
C GLU A 110 -9.76 35.52 -9.25
N GLU A 111 -10.95 35.20 -9.78
CA GLU A 111 -12.21 35.32 -9.04
C GLU A 111 -12.31 34.25 -7.94
N GLU A 112 -12.36 34.68 -6.67
CA GLU A 112 -12.36 33.79 -5.51
C GLU A 112 -13.52 32.77 -5.51
N GLY A 113 -14.71 33.18 -5.97
CA GLY A 113 -15.86 32.27 -6.06
C GLY A 113 -15.63 31.13 -7.06
N ALA A 114 -15.05 31.44 -8.21
CA ALA A 114 -14.70 30.45 -9.22
C ALA A 114 -13.50 29.60 -8.78
N ARG A 115 -12.49 30.17 -8.11
CA ARG A 115 -11.39 29.41 -7.49
C ARG A 115 -11.90 28.38 -6.49
N GLN A 116 -12.81 28.78 -5.61
CA GLN A 116 -13.36 27.88 -4.61
C GLN A 116 -14.16 26.73 -5.24
N LYS A 117 -14.88 27.01 -6.33
CA LYS A 117 -15.54 25.97 -7.14
C LYS A 117 -14.53 25.00 -7.73
N HIS A 118 -13.48 25.49 -8.40
CA HIS A 118 -12.45 24.63 -8.98
C HIS A 118 -11.72 23.79 -7.91
N LYS A 119 -11.46 24.36 -6.73
CA LYS A 119 -10.93 23.62 -5.58
C LYS A 119 -11.85 22.46 -5.16
N ALA A 120 -13.16 22.70 -5.13
CA ALA A 120 -14.14 21.65 -4.83
C ALA A 120 -14.18 20.58 -5.93
N ASP A 121 -14.10 20.98 -7.21
CA ASP A 121 -14.08 20.07 -8.35
C ASP A 121 -12.84 19.16 -8.31
N ILE A 122 -11.65 19.70 -8.00
CA ILE A 122 -10.43 18.90 -7.80
C ILE A 122 -10.64 17.87 -6.68
N TYR A 123 -11.15 18.32 -5.52
CA TYR A 123 -11.39 17.45 -4.38
C TYR A 123 -12.37 16.32 -4.72
N THR A 124 -13.49 16.64 -5.37
CA THR A 124 -14.49 15.65 -5.79
C THR A 124 -13.88 14.64 -6.75
N ALA A 125 -13.10 15.08 -7.73
CA ALA A 125 -12.44 14.18 -8.68
C ALA A 125 -11.48 13.20 -7.98
N LEU A 126 -10.55 13.71 -7.16
CA LEU A 126 -9.57 12.88 -6.44
C LEU A 126 -10.24 11.93 -5.43
N ARG A 127 -11.27 12.38 -4.75
CA ARG A 127 -12.07 11.53 -3.86
C ARG A 127 -12.82 10.45 -4.62
N THR A 128 -13.32 10.75 -5.83
CA THR A 128 -14.03 9.79 -6.69
C THR A 128 -13.07 8.71 -7.21
N MET A 129 -11.80 9.06 -7.48
CA MET A 129 -10.76 8.07 -7.78
C MET A 129 -10.63 7.05 -6.65
N GLY A 130 -10.59 7.50 -5.39
CA GLY A 130 -10.56 6.64 -4.21
C GLY A 130 -11.71 5.63 -4.16
N VAL A 131 -12.91 6.03 -4.58
CA VAL A 131 -14.08 5.13 -4.63
C VAL A 131 -13.89 3.97 -5.62
N TYR A 132 -13.17 4.20 -6.72
CA TYR A 132 -12.81 3.16 -7.68
C TYR A 132 -11.59 2.32 -7.27
N GLY A 133 -10.92 2.66 -6.16
CA GLY A 133 -9.63 2.10 -5.81
C GLY A 133 -9.62 0.62 -5.46
N ARG A 134 -10.77 -0.02 -5.20
CA ARG A 134 -10.78 -1.44 -4.83
C ARG A 134 -11.00 -2.33 -6.06
N SER A 135 -10.28 -3.44 -6.12
CA SER A 135 -10.47 -4.41 -7.20
C SER A 135 -11.86 -5.03 -7.14
N GLY A 136 -12.58 -4.95 -8.26
CA GLY A 136 -13.84 -5.63 -8.45
C GLY A 136 -15.07 -4.98 -7.80
N ARG A 137 -14.96 -3.82 -7.12
CA ARG A 137 -16.10 -3.13 -6.48
C ARG A 137 -15.81 -1.67 -6.12
N LEU A 138 -16.86 -0.86 -5.95
CA LEU A 138 -16.74 0.48 -5.34
C LEU A 138 -16.38 0.38 -3.86
N SER A 139 -15.84 1.43 -3.25
CA SER A 139 -15.54 1.47 -1.81
C SER A 139 -15.79 2.85 -1.23
N LEU A 140 -16.08 2.92 0.08
CA LEU A 140 -16.20 4.21 0.75
C LEU A 140 -14.87 4.95 0.60
N PRO A 141 -14.87 6.23 0.20
CA PRO A 141 -13.63 6.98 0.08
C PRO A 141 -12.87 6.97 1.40
N ASP A 142 -13.58 6.95 2.54
CA ASP A 142 -13.00 6.90 3.88
C ASP A 142 -12.70 5.50 4.42
N ASP A 143 -12.87 4.43 3.62
CA ASP A 143 -12.50 3.07 4.03
C ASP A 143 -10.99 2.96 4.22
N GLU A 144 -10.54 2.73 5.46
CA GLU A 144 -9.11 2.55 5.80
C GLU A 144 -8.47 1.39 5.03
N SER A 145 -9.26 0.39 4.61
CA SER A 145 -8.74 -0.72 3.81
C SER A 145 -8.29 -0.29 2.41
N LEU A 146 -8.77 0.85 1.89
CA LEU A 146 -8.26 1.44 0.65
C LEU A 146 -6.80 1.90 0.77
N ILE A 147 -6.35 2.27 1.96
CA ILE A 147 -4.95 2.66 2.16
C ILE A 147 -4.03 1.46 1.94
N CYS A 148 -4.46 0.27 2.36
CA CYS A 148 -3.61 -0.93 2.31
C CYS A 148 -3.83 -1.77 1.05
N HIS A 149 -5.05 -1.79 0.53
CA HIS A 149 -5.47 -2.67 -0.56
C HIS A 149 -6.03 -1.92 -1.77
N GLY A 150 -6.03 -0.59 -1.74
CA GLY A 150 -6.37 0.22 -2.89
C GLY A 150 -5.35 0.05 -4.01
N ASP A 151 -5.86 -0.13 -5.22
CA ASP A 151 -5.14 -0.12 -6.48
C ASP A 151 -5.75 0.97 -7.35
N LEU A 152 -5.10 2.14 -7.32
CA LEU A 152 -5.48 3.31 -8.09
C LEU A 152 -4.76 3.38 -9.44
N ARG A 153 -4.12 2.30 -9.89
CA ARG A 153 -3.47 2.32 -11.20
C ARG A 153 -4.50 2.41 -12.33
N TRP A 154 -4.14 3.19 -13.35
CA TRP A 154 -4.81 3.21 -14.63
C TRP A 154 -3.81 3.05 -15.76
N CYS A 155 -4.32 2.71 -16.94
CA CYS A 155 -3.57 2.75 -18.18
C CYS A 155 -4.29 3.69 -19.15
N HIS A 156 -3.51 4.27 -20.07
CA HIS A 156 -4.03 4.95 -21.25
C HIS A 156 -4.78 3.95 -22.16
N PRO A 157 -5.61 4.43 -23.11
CA PRO A 157 -6.31 3.56 -24.06
C PRO A 157 -5.38 2.69 -24.92
N ASP A 158 -4.12 3.10 -25.07
CA ASP A 158 -3.06 2.36 -25.76
C ASP A 158 -2.35 1.32 -24.86
N GLY A 159 -2.76 1.21 -23.59
CA GLY A 159 -2.19 0.30 -22.60
C GLY A 159 -0.98 0.85 -21.85
N LEU A 160 -0.52 2.07 -22.16
CA LEU A 160 0.64 2.66 -21.48
C LEU A 160 0.29 3.11 -20.05
N SER A 161 1.25 2.96 -19.14
CA SER A 161 1.14 3.54 -17.80
C SER A 161 1.27 5.07 -17.85
N PRO A 162 0.61 5.80 -16.93
CA PRO A 162 0.72 7.25 -16.87
C PRO A 162 2.16 7.69 -16.66
N SER A 163 2.53 8.79 -17.32
CA SER A 163 3.90 9.29 -17.25
C SER A 163 4.14 10.01 -15.93
N ARG A 164 5.38 9.99 -15.42
CA ARG A 164 5.73 10.70 -14.17
C ARG A 164 5.39 12.20 -14.22
N ALA A 165 5.50 12.81 -15.40
CA ALA A 165 5.23 14.22 -15.62
C ALA A 165 3.73 14.58 -15.51
N GLU A 166 2.82 13.64 -15.73
CA GLU A 166 1.38 13.89 -15.54
C GLU A 166 1.03 14.19 -14.09
N PHE A 167 1.79 13.61 -13.15
CA PHE A 167 1.59 13.78 -11.73
C PHE A 167 2.35 14.96 -11.13
N ASP A 168 3.30 15.56 -11.85
CA ASP A 168 4.07 16.72 -11.37
C ASP A 168 3.14 17.88 -10.97
N ARG A 169 2.01 18.03 -11.69
CA ARG A 169 0.97 19.02 -11.38
C ARG A 169 0.29 18.75 -10.03
N LEU A 170 0.06 17.49 -9.72
CA LEU A 170 -0.56 17.09 -8.45
C LEU A 170 0.42 17.25 -7.28
N VAL A 171 1.72 17.05 -7.51
CA VAL A 171 2.77 17.38 -6.54
C VAL A 171 2.80 18.87 -6.26
N ASP A 172 2.69 19.72 -7.27
CA ASP A 172 2.63 21.18 -7.10
C ASP A 172 1.40 21.60 -6.30
N TYR A 173 0.23 21.05 -6.62
CA TYR A 173 -1.00 21.27 -5.86
C TYR A 173 -0.84 20.94 -4.37
N LEU A 174 -0.22 19.79 -4.07
CA LEU A 174 0.01 19.33 -2.70
C LEU A 174 1.04 20.15 -1.95
N ALA A 175 2.09 20.62 -2.64
CA ALA A 175 3.11 21.48 -2.07
C ALA A 175 2.51 22.81 -1.60
N ASP A 176 1.59 23.38 -2.39
CA ASP A 176 0.92 24.65 -2.11
C ASP A 176 -0.17 24.55 -1.03
N LYS A 177 -0.67 23.34 -0.75
CA LYS A 177 -1.74 23.10 0.23
C LYS A 177 -1.25 22.88 1.67
N VAL A 178 -2.10 23.23 2.63
CA VAL A 178 -1.85 23.05 4.09
C VAL A 178 -3.05 22.37 4.80
N ASP A 179 -4.11 21.98 4.08
CA ASP A 179 -5.41 21.61 4.66
C ASP A 179 -5.74 20.10 4.66
N ALA A 180 -6.86 19.75 5.32
CA ALA A 180 -7.26 18.37 5.65
C ALA A 180 -7.56 17.45 4.45
N THR A 181 -7.61 17.98 3.21
CA THR A 181 -7.85 17.19 1.99
C THR A 181 -6.61 16.43 1.51
N GLU A 182 -5.45 16.63 2.15
CA GLU A 182 -4.18 15.97 1.83
C GLU A 182 -4.28 14.44 1.69
N CYS A 183 -5.25 13.78 2.35
CA CYS A 183 -5.38 12.33 2.30
C CYS A 183 -5.81 11.81 0.92
N ASP A 184 -6.84 12.41 0.31
CA ASP A 184 -7.36 11.96 -0.99
C ASP A 184 -6.38 12.33 -2.11
N ASP A 185 -5.72 13.48 -1.96
CA ASP A 185 -4.66 13.97 -2.83
C ASP A 185 -3.45 13.01 -2.84
N LEU A 186 -2.97 12.60 -1.65
CA LEU A 186 -1.87 11.62 -1.53
C LEU A 186 -2.27 10.22 -1.98
N LEU A 187 -3.51 9.79 -1.70
CA LEU A 187 -3.99 8.48 -2.12
C LEU A 187 -3.96 8.37 -3.65
N THR A 188 -4.36 9.44 -4.35
CA THR A 188 -4.25 9.52 -5.80
C THR A 188 -2.80 9.41 -6.30
N LEU A 189 -1.83 10.05 -5.62
CA LEU A 189 -0.42 9.92 -5.97
C LEU A 189 0.12 8.50 -5.79
N ASN A 190 -0.52 7.62 -5.01
CA ASN A 190 -0.11 6.22 -4.92
C ASN A 190 -0.19 5.50 -6.27
N ALA A 191 -1.07 5.93 -7.17
CA ALA A 191 -1.19 5.39 -8.52
C ALA A 191 0.12 5.49 -9.34
N MET A 192 1.02 6.40 -8.95
CA MET A 192 2.31 6.60 -9.60
C MET A 192 3.30 5.46 -9.37
N HIS A 193 3.22 4.79 -8.21
CA HIS A 193 4.24 3.86 -7.71
C HIS A 193 5.69 4.38 -7.81
N THR A 194 5.89 5.70 -7.81
CA THR A 194 7.19 6.36 -8.00
C THR A 194 7.27 7.64 -7.18
N LEU A 195 8.47 8.18 -7.00
CA LEU A 195 8.70 9.46 -6.32
C LEU A 195 8.55 10.67 -7.28
N GLY A 196 7.79 10.51 -8.37
CA GLY A 196 7.59 11.55 -9.38
C GLY A 196 8.77 11.79 -10.31
N SER A 197 8.68 12.88 -11.08
CA SER A 197 9.76 13.26 -11.98
C SER A 197 11.00 13.69 -11.17
N PRO A 198 12.21 13.59 -11.75
CA PRO A 198 13.42 14.06 -11.09
C PRO A 198 13.36 15.51 -10.60
N VAL A 199 12.58 16.36 -11.28
CA VAL A 199 12.43 17.79 -10.96
C VAL A 199 11.54 18.00 -9.73
N LYS A 200 10.46 17.21 -9.58
CA LYS A 200 9.48 17.35 -8.49
C LYS A 200 9.73 16.43 -7.30
N ARG A 201 10.66 15.49 -7.43
CA ARG A 201 10.97 14.48 -6.40
C ARG A 201 11.25 15.08 -5.02
N GLY A 202 12.09 16.12 -4.94
CA GLY A 202 12.40 16.80 -3.69
C GLY A 202 11.15 17.41 -3.03
N SER A 203 10.30 18.07 -3.82
CA SER A 203 9.03 18.63 -3.34
C SER A 203 8.08 17.55 -2.84
N TYR A 204 7.99 16.43 -3.56
CA TYR A 204 7.12 15.34 -3.15
C TYR A 204 7.59 14.70 -1.83
N ILE A 205 8.89 14.47 -1.65
CA ILE A 205 9.43 13.97 -0.38
C ILE A 205 9.12 14.93 0.77
N LYS A 206 9.20 16.25 0.56
CA LYS A 206 8.81 17.24 1.59
C LYS A 206 7.33 17.17 1.96
N VAL A 207 6.44 16.98 0.99
CA VAL A 207 5.01 16.74 1.24
C VAL A 207 4.82 15.48 2.08
N LEU A 208 5.49 14.38 1.73
CA LEU A 208 5.42 13.12 2.47
C LEU A 208 5.91 13.27 3.93
N ILE A 209 7.04 13.96 4.15
CA ILE A 209 7.54 14.30 5.50
C ILE A 209 6.50 15.09 6.29
N ARG A 210 5.91 16.12 5.67
CA ARG A 210 4.88 16.96 6.29
C ARG A 210 3.66 16.15 6.72
N CYS A 211 3.22 15.21 5.89
CA CYS A 211 2.04 14.36 6.15
C CYS A 211 2.32 13.24 7.16
N LEU A 212 3.57 12.80 7.31
CA LEU A 212 4.01 11.87 8.37
C LEU A 212 4.13 12.54 9.76
N GLY A 213 4.06 13.86 9.83
CA GLY A 213 4.25 14.61 11.08
C GLY A 213 3.30 14.19 12.20
N PRO A 214 3.73 14.22 13.48
CA PRO A 214 2.96 13.67 14.61
C PRO A 214 1.65 14.40 14.91
N THR A 215 1.50 15.65 14.44
CA THR A 215 0.28 16.45 14.56
C THR A 215 -0.75 16.15 13.47
N ARG A 216 -0.38 15.35 12.46
CA ARG A 216 -1.27 15.00 11.34
C ARG A 216 -2.25 13.90 11.74
N PRO A 217 -3.48 13.91 11.17
CA PRO A 217 -4.44 12.82 11.35
C PRO A 217 -3.83 11.45 11.03
N SER A 218 -4.26 10.40 11.74
CA SER A 218 -3.72 9.04 11.54
C SER A 218 -3.82 8.59 10.08
N ARG A 219 -4.96 8.85 9.44
CA ARG A 219 -5.21 8.57 8.04
C ARG A 219 -4.16 9.20 7.11
N ALA A 220 -3.87 10.50 7.29
CA ALA A 220 -2.87 11.20 6.48
C ALA A 220 -1.47 10.56 6.61
N ARG A 221 -1.08 10.21 7.84
CA ARG A 221 0.19 9.51 8.09
C ARG A 221 0.24 8.15 7.42
N HIS A 222 -0.85 7.39 7.46
CA HIS A 222 -0.93 6.06 6.84
C HIS A 222 -0.92 6.13 5.31
N VAL A 223 -1.64 7.07 4.71
CA VAL A 223 -1.60 7.29 3.25
C VAL A 223 -0.20 7.71 2.81
N ALA A 224 0.46 8.62 3.53
CA ALA A 224 1.84 9.01 3.23
C ALA A 224 2.81 7.84 3.35
N LEU A 225 2.68 7.00 4.39
CA LEU A 225 3.48 5.79 4.54
C LEU A 225 3.25 4.83 3.36
N ARG A 226 1.99 4.63 2.95
CA ARG A 226 1.66 3.80 1.79
C ARG A 226 2.31 4.33 0.51
N ALA A 227 2.23 5.63 0.26
CA ALA A 227 2.84 6.27 -0.90
C ALA A 227 4.35 5.97 -1.00
N ILE A 228 5.04 6.05 0.14
CA ILE A 228 6.47 5.76 0.22
C ILE A 228 6.75 4.28 -0.02
N VAL A 229 5.91 3.38 0.48
CA VAL A 229 6.02 1.93 0.23
C VAL A 229 5.88 1.60 -1.25
N ASP A 230 4.94 2.24 -1.92
CA ASP A 230 4.72 2.03 -3.36
C ASP A 230 5.92 2.52 -4.19
N ALA A 231 6.63 3.56 -3.72
CA ALA A 231 7.84 4.10 -4.34
C ALA A 231 9.17 3.57 -3.75
N ARG A 232 9.12 2.50 -2.93
CA ARG A 232 10.27 2.03 -2.12
C ARG A 232 11.51 1.65 -2.93
N GLU A 233 11.35 1.05 -4.12
CA GLU A 233 12.48 0.62 -4.95
C GLU A 233 13.25 1.83 -5.48
N GLU A 234 12.52 2.85 -5.92
CA GLU A 234 13.10 4.12 -6.34
C GLU A 234 13.79 4.82 -5.17
N LEU A 235 13.16 4.85 -3.98
CA LEU A 235 13.75 5.43 -2.79
C LEU A 235 15.04 4.70 -2.35
N ALA A 236 15.03 3.36 -2.40
CA ALA A 236 16.19 2.52 -2.09
C ALA A 236 17.35 2.71 -3.08
N SER A 237 17.05 3.08 -4.33
CA SER A 237 18.06 3.34 -5.37
C SER A 237 18.81 4.67 -5.22
N ILE A 238 18.32 5.59 -4.39
CA ILE A 238 18.97 6.89 -4.15
C ILE A 238 20.23 6.67 -3.30
N THR A 239 21.39 7.01 -3.87
CA THR A 239 22.70 7.00 -3.20
C THR A 239 23.34 8.38 -3.28
N SER A 240 24.39 8.64 -2.51
CA SER A 240 25.17 9.88 -2.56
C SER A 240 25.73 10.18 -3.95
N GLY A 241 26.05 9.12 -4.73
CA GLY A 241 26.55 9.24 -6.10
C GLY A 241 25.47 9.44 -7.17
N SER A 242 24.20 9.21 -6.83
CA SER A 242 23.07 9.27 -7.77
C SER A 242 21.93 10.19 -7.28
N MET A 243 22.25 11.15 -6.41
CA MET A 243 21.24 12.02 -5.81
C MET A 243 20.50 12.84 -6.86
N PRO A 244 19.16 12.72 -6.92
CA PRO A 244 18.34 13.57 -7.76
C PRO A 244 18.42 15.04 -7.39
N GLN A 245 18.16 15.91 -8.37
CA GLN A 245 18.03 17.34 -8.12
C GLN A 245 16.97 17.62 -7.05
N GLY A 246 17.33 18.44 -6.05
CA GLY A 246 16.44 18.80 -4.95
C GLY A 246 16.27 17.72 -3.87
N VAL A 247 16.98 16.60 -3.97
CA VAL A 247 17.09 15.58 -2.91
C VAL A 247 18.53 15.60 -2.39
N ASP A 248 18.68 15.90 -1.10
CA ASP A 248 19.96 15.83 -0.42
C ASP A 248 19.92 14.84 0.75
N ALA A 249 21.08 14.59 1.36
CA ALA A 249 21.20 13.69 2.50
C ALA A 249 20.36 14.15 3.71
N GLY A 250 20.21 15.46 3.89
CA GLY A 250 19.41 16.06 4.97
C GLY A 250 17.94 15.75 4.81
N LEU A 251 17.40 15.88 3.59
CA LEU A 251 16.02 15.55 3.28
C LEU A 251 15.71 14.06 3.50
N LEU A 252 16.63 13.16 3.13
CA LEU A 252 16.49 11.73 3.41
C LEU A 252 16.61 11.41 4.91
N ASP A 253 17.42 12.16 5.63
CA ASP A 253 17.51 12.06 7.10
C ASP A 253 16.20 12.50 7.75
N GLU A 254 15.62 13.63 7.33
CA GLU A 254 14.31 14.09 7.78
C GLU A 254 13.20 13.06 7.49
N LEU A 255 13.19 12.49 6.28
CA LEU A 255 12.24 11.44 5.91
C LEU A 255 12.36 10.22 6.82
N SER A 256 13.57 9.76 7.12
CA SER A 256 13.80 8.64 8.02
C SER A 256 13.27 8.93 9.43
N HIS A 257 13.52 10.11 9.99
CA HIS A 257 12.96 10.50 11.29
C HIS A 257 11.43 10.57 11.27
N ALA A 258 10.85 11.15 10.22
CA ALA A 258 9.40 11.25 10.06
C ALA A 258 8.73 9.87 9.96
N LEU A 259 9.34 8.93 9.22
CA LEU A 259 8.88 7.55 9.11
C LEU A 259 8.84 6.86 10.48
N LEU A 260 9.89 7.01 11.29
CA LEU A 260 9.93 6.42 12.62
C LEU A 260 8.89 7.07 13.55
N ALA A 261 8.78 8.40 13.52
CA ALA A 261 7.81 9.14 14.33
C ALA A 261 6.36 8.81 13.96
N ALA A 262 6.08 8.48 12.70
CA ALA A 262 4.75 8.11 12.25
C ALA A 262 4.27 6.78 12.85
N VAL A 263 5.18 5.83 13.07
CA VAL A 263 4.85 4.46 13.54
C VAL A 263 5.08 4.22 15.02
N ILE A 264 5.98 4.96 15.69
CA ILE A 264 6.09 4.91 17.14
C ILE A 264 4.82 5.57 17.69
N PRO A 265 3.86 4.80 18.23
CA PRO A 265 2.59 5.38 18.63
C PRO A 265 2.82 6.37 19.77
N ASN A 266 1.96 7.40 19.87
CA ASN A 266 1.59 7.96 21.17
C ASN A 266 0.88 6.83 21.95
N ARG A 267 1.65 5.86 22.49
CA ARG A 267 1.18 4.64 23.20
C ARG A 267 0.34 4.94 24.45
N THR A 268 0.01 6.19 24.72
CA THR A 268 -0.90 6.62 25.78
C THR A 268 -2.37 6.37 25.45
N GLN A 269 -2.74 6.09 24.20
CA GLN A 269 -4.12 5.76 23.83
C GLN A 269 -4.32 4.26 23.59
N SER A 270 -5.18 3.69 24.42
CA SER A 270 -5.64 2.29 24.46
C SER A 270 -6.48 1.89 23.23
N THR A 271 -5.97 2.08 22.01
CA THR A 271 -6.61 1.54 20.81
C THR A 271 -6.28 0.06 20.66
N SER A 272 -7.29 -0.73 20.24
CA SER A 272 -7.22 -2.19 20.20
C SER A 272 -6.03 -2.70 19.38
N SER A 273 -5.38 -3.74 19.87
CA SER A 273 -4.12 -4.30 19.35
C SER A 273 -4.16 -4.74 17.87
N ARG A 274 -5.35 -4.88 17.27
CA ARG A 274 -5.50 -5.35 15.88
C ARG A 274 -5.34 -4.26 14.82
N HIS A 275 -5.72 -3.01 15.09
CA HIS A 275 -5.61 -1.93 14.10
C HIS A 275 -4.17 -1.42 13.94
N ILE A 276 -3.33 -1.60 14.95
CA ILE A 276 -1.90 -1.23 14.92
C ILE A 276 -1.14 -2.10 13.90
N LEU A 277 -1.54 -3.37 13.76
CA LEU A 277 -0.80 -4.36 12.97
C LEU A 277 -0.89 -4.16 11.45
N VAL A 278 -1.96 -3.55 10.92
CA VAL A 278 -2.11 -3.43 9.45
C VAL A 278 -1.20 -2.34 8.88
N TYR A 279 -0.94 -1.25 9.61
CA TYR A 279 -0.04 -0.18 9.14
C TYR A 279 1.43 -0.50 9.36
N ASP A 280 1.72 -1.29 10.40
CA ASP A 280 3.06 -1.78 10.67
C ASP A 280 3.63 -2.59 9.49
N ILE A 281 2.79 -3.31 8.71
CA ILE A 281 3.28 -4.06 7.54
C ILE A 281 3.83 -3.15 6.44
N CYS A 282 3.20 -2.01 6.19
CA CYS A 282 3.68 -1.05 5.20
C CYS A 282 5.06 -0.53 5.61
N TYR A 283 5.21 -0.19 6.89
CA TYR A 283 6.49 0.25 7.44
C TYR A 283 7.59 -0.81 7.32
N PHE A 284 7.33 -2.06 7.70
CA PHE A 284 8.35 -3.10 7.60
C PHE A 284 8.70 -3.46 6.15
N ARG A 285 7.73 -3.44 5.23
CA ARG A 285 7.99 -3.60 3.79
C ARG A 285 8.92 -2.52 3.26
N LEU A 286 8.68 -1.26 3.67
CA LEU A 286 9.56 -0.16 3.31
C LEU A 286 10.96 -0.37 3.87
N LEU A 287 11.09 -0.61 5.19
CA LEU A 287 12.39 -0.80 5.83
C LEU A 287 13.18 -1.95 5.19
N PHE A 288 12.49 -3.04 4.86
CA PHE A 288 13.07 -4.19 4.19
C PHE A 288 13.67 -3.80 2.83
N ALA A 289 12.91 -3.10 1.98
CA ALA A 289 13.42 -2.62 0.69
C ALA A 289 14.59 -1.64 0.85
N LEU A 290 14.47 -0.65 1.74
CA LEU A 290 15.54 0.32 2.01
C LEU A 290 16.82 -0.37 2.51
N ALA A 291 16.71 -1.43 3.31
CA ALA A 291 17.86 -2.19 3.78
C ALA A 291 18.65 -2.90 2.67
N ALA A 292 18.19 -2.93 1.42
CA ALA A 292 19.03 -3.40 0.30
C ALA A 292 20.24 -2.48 0.05
N ASN A 293 20.13 -1.18 0.37
CA ASN A 293 21.14 -0.16 0.11
C ASN A 293 21.98 0.15 1.36
N ASP A 294 23.31 0.19 1.24
CA ASP A 294 24.23 0.38 2.38
C ASP A 294 24.07 1.73 3.10
N GLU A 295 23.84 2.83 2.38
CA GLU A 295 23.59 4.14 3.00
C GLU A 295 22.30 4.14 3.80
N TRP A 296 21.25 3.51 3.26
CA TRP A 296 20.01 3.30 3.99
C TRP A 296 20.21 2.40 5.21
N ARG A 297 20.98 1.31 5.14
CA ARG A 297 21.29 0.48 6.33
C ARG A 297 21.92 1.30 7.45
N GLN A 298 22.86 2.19 7.11
CA GLN A 298 23.48 3.11 8.08
C GLN A 298 22.44 4.08 8.66
N ARG A 299 21.62 4.70 7.81
CA ARG A 299 20.56 5.63 8.21
C ARG A 299 19.53 4.97 9.14
N LEU A 300 19.04 3.78 8.77
CA LEU A 300 18.09 3.00 9.56
C LEU A 300 18.65 2.61 10.93
N SER A 301 19.94 2.28 11.00
CA SER A 301 20.63 1.97 12.25
C SER A 301 20.79 3.24 13.11
N ARG A 302 21.31 4.32 12.52
CA ARG A 302 21.59 5.59 13.19
C ARG A 302 20.33 6.25 13.75
N HIS A 303 19.23 6.23 13.03
CA HIS A 303 17.98 6.87 13.45
C HIS A 303 17.09 5.98 14.32
N GLY A 304 17.55 4.78 14.67
CA GLY A 304 16.88 3.93 15.66
C GLY A 304 15.77 3.02 15.14
N HIS A 305 15.59 2.90 13.82
CA HIS A 305 14.62 1.96 13.22
C HIS A 305 14.93 0.52 13.61
N VAL A 306 16.21 0.15 13.60
CA VAL A 306 16.66 -1.19 14.01
C VAL A 306 16.35 -1.45 15.49
N LYS A 307 16.65 -0.48 16.37
CA LYS A 307 16.34 -0.57 17.81
C LYS A 307 14.85 -0.74 18.04
N TRP A 308 14.03 -0.04 17.26
CA TRP A 308 12.59 -0.20 17.27
C TRP A 308 12.16 -1.61 16.85
N CYS A 309 12.65 -2.13 15.71
CA CYS A 309 12.38 -3.50 15.28
C CYS A 309 12.77 -4.53 16.35
N ILE A 310 13.92 -4.37 17.01
CA ILE A 310 14.37 -5.26 18.10
C ILE A 310 13.37 -5.25 19.26
N SER A 311 12.81 -4.09 19.61
CA SER A 311 11.82 -3.98 20.69
C SER A 311 10.51 -4.72 20.41
N LEU A 312 10.22 -5.02 19.14
CA LEU A 312 9.03 -5.74 18.71
C LEU A 312 9.24 -7.26 18.65
N VAL A 313 10.50 -7.72 18.64
CA VAL A 313 10.83 -9.14 18.66
C VAL A 313 10.33 -9.76 19.97
N GLY A 314 9.38 -10.71 19.85
CA GLY A 314 8.74 -11.39 20.98
C GLY A 314 7.37 -10.82 21.37
N LEU A 315 7.02 -9.60 20.92
CA LEU A 315 5.67 -9.06 21.04
C LEU A 315 4.76 -9.51 19.89
N LEU A 316 5.35 -9.77 18.72
CA LEU A 316 4.65 -10.16 17.50
C LEU A 316 4.59 -11.70 17.37
N GLN A 317 3.80 -12.35 18.23
CA GLN A 317 3.54 -13.78 18.07
C GLN A 317 2.70 -14.01 16.79
N VAL A 318 3.30 -14.69 15.80
CA VAL A 318 2.68 -15.16 14.55
C VAL A 318 2.06 -14.03 13.71
N SER A 319 2.88 -13.10 13.24
CA SER A 319 2.45 -12.06 12.31
C SER A 319 3.26 -12.06 11.02
N GLY A 320 2.64 -11.65 9.90
CA GLY A 320 3.30 -11.50 8.60
C GLY A 320 4.55 -10.60 8.65
N HIS A 321 4.64 -9.73 9.66
CA HIS A 321 5.77 -8.83 9.90
C HIS A 321 7.09 -9.57 10.19
N ASN A 322 7.03 -10.77 10.76
CA ASN A 322 8.22 -11.46 11.24
C ASN A 322 9.17 -11.80 10.09
N PHE A 323 8.64 -12.04 8.88
CA PHE A 323 9.45 -12.19 7.68
C PHE A 323 10.26 -10.92 7.37
N TYR A 324 9.58 -9.76 7.30
CA TYR A 324 10.24 -8.50 7.00
C TYR A 324 11.26 -8.12 8.08
N ILE A 325 10.92 -8.30 9.36
CA ILE A 325 11.83 -8.03 10.48
C ILE A 325 13.07 -8.92 10.39
N ALA A 326 12.91 -10.22 10.16
CA ALA A 326 14.01 -11.15 9.95
C ALA A 326 14.89 -10.71 8.76
N GLY A 327 14.26 -10.39 7.63
CA GLY A 327 14.96 -9.92 6.44
C GLY A 327 15.73 -8.61 6.64
N ILE A 328 15.15 -7.64 7.35
CA ILE A 328 15.83 -6.38 7.73
C ILE A 328 17.09 -6.68 8.53
N PHE A 329 16.98 -7.56 9.55
CA PHE A 329 18.14 -7.93 10.35
C PHE A 329 19.19 -8.69 9.55
N SER A 330 18.80 -9.60 8.67
CA SER A 330 19.74 -10.33 7.80
C SER A 330 20.48 -9.38 6.84
N ARG A 331 19.84 -8.32 6.35
CA ARG A 331 20.47 -7.32 5.46
C ARG A 331 21.41 -6.38 6.22
N ILE A 332 21.05 -5.96 7.43
CA ILE A 332 21.85 -5.01 8.22
C ILE A 332 23.00 -5.73 8.95
N TYR A 333 22.78 -6.95 9.40
CA TYR A 333 23.74 -7.75 10.18
C TYR A 333 23.95 -9.15 9.57
N PRO A 334 24.53 -9.25 8.37
CA PRO A 334 24.68 -10.53 7.66
C PRO A 334 25.49 -11.56 8.47
N SER A 335 26.46 -11.12 9.26
CA SER A 335 27.27 -12.02 10.09
C SER A 335 26.67 -12.32 11.46
N SER A 336 25.50 -11.76 11.81
CA SER A 336 24.83 -11.80 13.14
C SER A 336 25.64 -11.32 14.36
N ARG A 337 26.97 -11.20 14.26
CA ARG A 337 27.91 -10.79 15.33
C ARG A 337 27.68 -9.37 15.86
N GLY A 338 27.03 -8.50 15.07
CA GLY A 338 26.72 -7.11 15.44
C GLY A 338 25.38 -6.92 16.17
N LEU A 339 24.52 -7.94 16.21
CA LEU A 339 23.27 -7.87 16.93
C LEU A 339 23.54 -8.08 18.43
N SER A 340 23.41 -7.02 19.23
CA SER A 340 23.33 -7.11 20.70
C SER A 340 22.02 -7.74 21.18
N ILE A 341 21.33 -8.50 20.33
CA ILE A 341 20.32 -9.47 20.76
C ILE A 341 21.10 -10.50 21.57
N SER A 342 21.05 -10.43 22.91
CA SER A 342 21.57 -11.39 23.92
C SER A 342 20.75 -11.20 25.19
N PRO A 343 20.11 -12.23 25.78
CA PRO A 343 20.39 -13.67 25.76
C PRO A 343 19.42 -14.45 24.83
N ARG A 344 19.60 -14.40 23.51
CA ARG A 344 20.51 -15.16 22.59
C ARG A 344 20.03 -16.58 22.27
N GLN A 345 19.90 -16.81 20.96
CA GLN A 345 19.17 -17.88 20.29
C GLN A 345 17.64 -17.85 20.41
N GLU A 346 16.98 -18.07 21.54
CA GLU A 346 15.53 -18.38 21.54
C GLU A 346 14.65 -17.36 20.81
N ARG A 347 14.76 -16.06 21.10
CA ARG A 347 13.99 -15.03 20.37
C ARG A 347 14.34 -14.95 18.88
N TRP A 348 15.61 -15.13 18.54
CA TRP A 348 16.06 -15.16 17.14
C TRP A 348 15.53 -16.40 16.42
N ARG A 349 15.51 -17.55 17.09
CA ARG A 349 14.96 -18.81 16.61
C ARG A 349 13.45 -18.73 16.41
N THR A 350 12.74 -18.18 17.39
CA THR A 350 11.31 -17.90 17.28
C THR A 350 11.06 -16.96 16.11
N LEU A 351 11.87 -15.91 15.94
CA LEU A 351 11.76 -14.98 14.82
C LEU A 351 11.98 -15.71 13.48
N MET A 352 13.07 -16.47 13.32
CA MET A 352 13.33 -17.24 12.08
C MET A 352 12.19 -18.24 11.80
N SER A 353 11.78 -19.03 12.79
CA SER A 353 10.69 -20.00 12.65
C SER A 353 9.38 -19.35 12.24
N THR A 354 9.02 -18.23 12.87
CA THR A 354 7.79 -17.50 12.54
C THR A 354 7.92 -16.70 11.23
N ALA A 355 9.11 -16.27 10.84
CA ALA A 355 9.39 -15.65 9.54
C ALA A 355 9.16 -16.61 8.39
N TRP A 356 9.65 -17.86 8.52
CA TRP A 356 9.40 -18.91 7.52
C TRP A 356 7.90 -19.24 7.42
N LYS A 357 7.20 -19.37 8.54
CA LYS A 357 5.73 -19.57 8.55
C LYS A 357 4.99 -18.39 7.93
N ALA A 358 5.44 -17.16 8.21
CA ALA A 358 4.86 -15.95 7.63
C ALA A 358 5.04 -15.95 6.11
N PHE A 359 6.22 -16.29 5.60
CA PHE A 359 6.48 -16.38 4.17
C PHE A 359 5.63 -17.46 3.49
N ASP A 360 5.50 -18.65 4.09
CA ASP A 360 4.64 -19.73 3.57
C ASP A 360 3.17 -19.32 3.47
N ALA A 361 2.72 -18.44 4.39
CA ALA A 361 1.38 -17.86 4.37
C ALA A 361 1.24 -16.63 3.46
N MET A 362 2.32 -16.11 2.86
CA MET A 362 2.22 -14.98 1.92
C MET A 362 1.64 -15.48 0.59
N GLU A 363 0.48 -14.95 0.21
CA GLU A 363 -0.14 -15.23 -1.08
C GLU A 363 0.29 -14.22 -2.16
N GLY A 364 0.46 -14.71 -3.39
CA GLY A 364 0.49 -13.87 -4.59
C GLY A 364 1.65 -12.87 -4.68
N GLN A 365 1.31 -11.58 -4.92
CA GLN A 365 2.25 -10.52 -5.31
C GLN A 365 3.28 -10.15 -4.22
N ASP A 366 2.97 -10.35 -2.95
CA ASP A 366 3.89 -9.99 -1.86
C ASP A 366 5.07 -10.97 -1.73
N SER A 367 4.92 -12.19 -2.25
CA SER A 367 5.99 -13.20 -2.26
C SER A 367 7.15 -12.81 -3.20
N TYR A 368 6.86 -12.15 -4.32
CA TYR A 368 7.82 -11.75 -5.35
C TYR A 368 8.86 -10.75 -4.84
N GLY A 369 8.40 -9.70 -4.16
CA GLY A 369 9.27 -8.64 -3.63
C GLY A 369 10.15 -9.09 -2.46
N CYS A 370 10.08 -10.36 -2.07
CA CYS A 370 10.75 -10.93 -0.91
C CYS A 370 11.77 -12.03 -1.27
N ILE A 371 11.79 -12.49 -2.53
CA ILE A 371 12.60 -13.63 -2.99
C ILE A 371 14.09 -13.34 -2.86
N ASP A 372 14.50 -12.11 -3.14
CA ASP A 372 15.88 -11.64 -3.08
C ASP A 372 16.50 -11.72 -1.67
N ALA A 373 15.69 -11.69 -0.62
CA ALA A 373 16.17 -11.87 0.76
C ALA A 373 16.27 -13.34 1.19
N LEU A 374 15.73 -14.30 0.43
CA LEU A 374 15.74 -15.70 0.83
C LEU A 374 17.15 -16.25 1.08
N PRO A 375 18.18 -15.96 0.26
CA PRO A 375 19.55 -16.41 0.55
C PRO A 375 20.07 -15.90 1.90
N ALA A 376 19.84 -14.61 2.21
CA ALA A 376 20.26 -14.00 3.47
C ALA A 376 19.46 -14.55 4.66
N LEU A 377 18.17 -14.84 4.48
CA LEU A 377 17.33 -15.48 5.49
C LEU A 377 17.76 -16.93 5.75
N VAL A 378 18.08 -17.68 4.70
CA VAL A 378 18.65 -19.04 4.81
C VAL A 378 19.94 -19.00 5.61
N GLU A 379 20.86 -18.08 5.30
CA GLU A 379 22.14 -17.99 6.00
C GLU A 379 21.97 -17.59 7.47
N ALA A 380 21.09 -16.63 7.75
CA ALA A 380 20.70 -16.26 9.12
C ALA A 380 20.08 -17.43 9.89
N THR A 381 19.28 -18.26 9.20
CA THR A 381 18.69 -19.47 9.76
C THR A 381 19.79 -20.50 10.04
N ARG A 382 20.74 -20.69 9.11
CA ARG A 382 21.92 -21.57 9.30
C ARG A 382 22.76 -21.19 10.51
N HIS A 383 23.09 -19.90 10.63
CA HIS A 383 23.81 -19.38 11.78
C HIS A 383 23.04 -19.59 13.07
N SER A 384 21.70 -19.50 13.04
CA SER A 384 20.88 -19.82 14.20
C SER A 384 21.03 -21.29 14.65
N PHE A 385 21.51 -22.18 13.76
CA PHE A 385 21.84 -23.56 14.10
C PHE A 385 23.30 -23.86 14.49
N GLN A 386 24.26 -22.99 14.18
CA GLN A 386 25.68 -23.30 14.38
C GLN A 386 26.16 -23.12 15.82
N ASP A 387 25.55 -22.21 16.58
CA ASP A 387 25.94 -21.89 17.97
C ASP A 387 25.38 -22.90 19.01
N TRP A 388 25.12 -24.15 18.62
CA TRP A 388 24.16 -25.02 19.31
C TRP A 388 24.74 -26.21 20.08
N ASP A 389 25.24 -25.97 21.29
CA ASP A 389 25.76 -27.06 22.13
C ASP A 389 24.66 -27.83 22.93
N ASN A 390 23.42 -27.32 22.99
CA ASN A 390 22.39 -27.82 23.94
C ASN A 390 21.17 -28.58 23.33
N GLY A 391 21.20 -28.92 22.03
CA GLY A 391 20.19 -29.77 21.38
C GLY A 391 18.87 -29.06 21.02
N PHE A 392 18.31 -29.39 19.86
CA PHE A 392 17.02 -28.87 19.38
C PHE A 392 15.89 -29.84 19.66
N PRO A 393 14.68 -29.38 20.03
CA PRO A 393 13.52 -30.26 20.03
C PRO A 393 13.27 -30.75 18.59
N SER A 394 13.25 -32.07 18.40
CA SER A 394 13.03 -32.71 17.08
C SER A 394 11.78 -32.18 16.35
N TRP A 395 10.74 -31.79 17.09
CA TRP A 395 9.51 -31.22 16.55
C TRP A 395 9.70 -29.83 15.92
N GLU A 396 10.62 -29.01 16.43
CA GLU A 396 10.91 -27.68 15.85
C GLU A 396 11.68 -27.81 14.53
N LEU A 397 12.66 -28.74 14.45
CA LEU A 397 13.36 -29.04 13.20
C LEU A 397 12.36 -29.58 12.16
N GLY A 398 11.48 -30.49 12.57
CA GLY A 398 10.43 -31.03 11.70
C GLY A 398 9.51 -29.95 11.15
N ASN A 399 9.09 -29.00 11.99
CA ASN A 399 8.28 -27.85 11.55
C ASN A 399 9.02 -26.97 10.55
N LEU A 400 10.29 -26.64 10.81
CA LEU A 400 11.10 -25.84 9.89
C LEU A 400 11.33 -26.56 8.56
N GLN A 401 11.56 -27.87 8.58
CA GLN A 401 11.70 -28.70 7.38
C GLN A 401 10.41 -28.68 6.54
N LEU A 402 9.25 -28.85 7.18
CA LEU A 402 7.95 -28.80 6.51
C LEU A 402 7.71 -27.45 5.83
N VAL A 403 8.01 -26.35 6.54
CA VAL A 403 7.86 -24.99 6.01
C VAL A 403 8.86 -24.73 4.88
N ALA A 404 10.13 -25.07 5.04
CA ALA A 404 11.14 -24.93 3.99
C ALA A 404 10.75 -25.70 2.71
N GLY A 405 10.25 -26.93 2.86
CA GLY A 405 9.73 -27.71 1.74
C GLY A 405 8.48 -27.09 1.10
N SER A 406 7.64 -26.40 1.89
CA SER A 406 6.50 -25.63 1.36
C SER A 406 6.94 -24.40 0.57
N VAL A 407 7.86 -23.61 1.11
CA VAL A 407 8.46 -22.47 0.43
C VAL A 407 9.15 -22.89 -0.87
N GLN A 408 9.85 -24.03 -0.87
CA GLN A 408 10.44 -24.58 -2.08
C GLN A 408 9.37 -24.88 -3.14
N ARG A 409 8.23 -25.50 -2.77
CA ARG A 409 7.12 -25.74 -3.71
C ARG A 409 6.55 -24.42 -4.25
N VAL A 410 6.46 -23.39 -3.42
CA VAL A 410 6.05 -22.04 -3.87
C VAL A 410 7.04 -21.51 -4.90
N LEU A 411 8.35 -21.54 -4.63
CA LEU A 411 9.38 -21.09 -5.58
C LEU A 411 9.37 -21.86 -6.91
N VAL A 412 9.12 -23.17 -6.88
CA VAL A 412 8.97 -23.98 -8.10
C VAL A 412 7.75 -23.54 -8.91
N ARG A 413 6.60 -23.28 -8.26
CA ARG A 413 5.40 -22.75 -8.93
C ARG A 413 5.66 -21.36 -9.51
N LEU A 414 6.33 -20.49 -8.75
CA LEU A 414 6.72 -19.16 -9.22
C LEU A 414 7.64 -19.28 -10.43
N ARG A 415 8.64 -20.16 -10.43
CA ARG A 415 9.51 -20.38 -11.61
C ARG A 415 8.72 -20.69 -12.88
N THR A 416 7.61 -21.42 -12.79
CA THR A 416 6.75 -21.74 -13.94
C THR A 416 5.80 -20.62 -14.35
N ALA A 417 5.51 -19.67 -13.46
CA ALA A 417 4.52 -18.61 -13.68
C ALA A 417 5.13 -17.28 -14.13
N VAL A 418 6.45 -17.15 -14.13
CA VAL A 418 7.15 -15.87 -14.07
C VAL A 418 7.89 -15.56 -15.35
N GLY A 419 7.87 -14.29 -15.76
CA GLY A 419 8.61 -13.80 -16.92
C GLY A 419 10.13 -13.77 -16.70
N GLN A 420 10.88 -13.58 -17.78
CA GLN A 420 12.36 -13.63 -17.77
C GLN A 420 13.04 -12.69 -16.76
N ALA A 421 12.41 -11.55 -16.42
CA ALA A 421 13.01 -10.54 -15.54
C ALA A 421 13.18 -11.02 -14.08
N ASP A 422 12.24 -11.81 -13.57
CA ASP A 422 12.23 -12.28 -12.18
C ASP A 422 12.76 -13.72 -12.05
N GLU A 423 13.05 -14.36 -13.19
CA GLU A 423 13.63 -15.71 -13.24
C GLU A 423 14.98 -15.76 -12.51
N GLY A 424 15.79 -14.71 -12.63
CA GLY A 424 17.08 -14.59 -11.94
C GLY A 424 16.95 -14.62 -10.40
N LEU A 425 15.93 -13.95 -9.85
CA LEU A 425 15.68 -13.94 -8.40
C LEU A 425 15.23 -15.31 -7.90
N VAL A 426 14.32 -15.95 -8.64
CA VAL A 426 13.86 -17.31 -8.32
C VAL A 426 15.02 -18.30 -8.41
N ASN A 427 15.89 -18.16 -9.43
CA ASN A 427 17.07 -19.00 -9.61
C ASN A 427 18.15 -18.80 -8.53
N ALA A 428 18.21 -17.63 -7.89
CA ALA A 428 19.09 -17.39 -6.75
C ALA A 428 18.49 -17.92 -5.42
N GLY A 429 17.19 -17.72 -5.22
CA GLY A 429 16.50 -18.14 -3.98
C GLY A 429 16.28 -19.65 -3.87
N LEU A 430 15.92 -20.32 -4.97
CA LEU A 430 15.55 -21.74 -4.97
C LEU A 430 16.71 -22.65 -4.50
N PRO A 431 17.95 -22.53 -4.99
CA PRO A 431 19.07 -23.35 -4.51
C PRO A 431 19.38 -23.12 -3.02
N ALA A 432 19.23 -21.88 -2.53
CA ALA A 432 19.46 -21.57 -1.13
C ALA A 432 18.43 -22.27 -0.23
N VAL A 433 17.14 -22.17 -0.58
CA VAL A 433 16.06 -22.83 0.18
C VAL A 433 16.18 -24.35 0.11
N GLN A 434 16.52 -24.91 -1.06
CA GLN A 434 16.81 -26.33 -1.21
C GLN A 434 17.95 -26.78 -0.29
N GLY A 435 19.06 -26.04 -0.27
CA GLY A 435 20.19 -26.35 0.60
C GLY A 435 19.79 -26.34 2.08
N LEU A 436 18.97 -25.37 2.52
CA LEU A 436 18.45 -25.36 3.88
C LEU A 436 17.58 -26.59 4.18
N TYR A 437 16.70 -26.98 3.25
CA TYR A 437 15.87 -28.17 3.39
C TYR A 437 16.72 -29.44 3.55
N ASP A 438 17.77 -29.59 2.75
CA ASP A 438 18.68 -30.74 2.80
C ASP A 438 19.49 -30.77 4.10
N ASP A 439 19.94 -29.61 4.58
CA ASP A 439 20.61 -29.45 5.88
C ASP A 439 19.69 -29.92 7.02
N LEU A 440 18.42 -29.49 7.02
CA LEU A 440 17.42 -29.89 8.00
C LEU A 440 17.14 -31.39 7.95
N CYS A 441 17.03 -31.99 6.76
CA CYS A 441 16.86 -33.43 6.58
C CYS A 441 18.00 -34.22 7.25
N ARG A 442 19.24 -33.80 7.00
CA ARG A 442 20.44 -34.45 7.56
C ARG A 442 20.44 -34.35 9.09
N MET A 443 20.19 -33.16 9.65
CA MET A 443 20.14 -32.96 11.11
C MET A 443 19.08 -33.83 11.79
N ILE A 444 17.86 -33.91 11.22
CA ILE A 444 16.79 -34.78 11.76
C ILE A 444 17.19 -36.26 11.68
N GLY A 445 17.86 -36.68 10.59
CA GLY A 445 18.39 -38.02 10.44
C GLY A 445 19.41 -38.39 11.52
N TYR A 446 20.37 -37.49 11.81
CA TYR A 446 21.35 -37.68 12.88
C TYR A 446 20.70 -37.80 14.26
N LEU A 447 19.70 -36.97 14.57
CA LEU A 447 19.01 -37.03 15.85
C LEU A 447 18.20 -38.33 16.04
N LYS A 448 17.62 -38.87 14.96
CA LYS A 448 16.92 -40.16 14.98
C LYS A 448 17.86 -41.36 15.09
N GLY A 449 19.10 -41.24 14.62
CA GLY A 449 20.11 -42.31 14.70
C GLY A 449 20.82 -42.40 16.05
N ASN A 450 20.78 -41.33 16.86
CA ASN A 450 21.46 -41.22 18.15
C ASN A 450 20.52 -41.27 19.37
N ALA A 451 19.20 -41.40 19.15
CA ALA A 451 18.16 -41.58 20.17
C ALA A 451 17.74 -43.05 20.22
#